data_AF-A0A7X4EBE4-F1
#
_entry.id   AF-A0A7X4EBE4-F1
#
_cell.length_a   1.000
_cell.length_b   1.000
_cell.length_c   1.000
_cell.angle_alpha   90.00
_cell.angle_beta   90.00
_cell.angle_gamma   90.00
#
_symmetry.space_group_name_H-M   'P 1'
#
loop_
_entity.id
_entity.type
_entity.pdbx_description
1 polymer ?
#
loop_
_entity_poly.entity_id
_entity_poly.type
_entity_poly.pdbx_seq_one_letter_code
_entity_poly.pdbx_strand_id
1 'polypeptide(L)'
;MSWVAGPALSPAEEVQPLRSRVPVSERAWARKLVPPFGSTKTASPEIVEQGRVLYEGRGACVSCHGKTGLGDGPVGRRLQPGPRNFTNCKFHKKRKDGELFWIIKNGSPGTGMVPMIPVTITEEEAWKILAYERSFCKDWNRRAR
;
A
#
# COMPACT_ATOMS: atom_id res chain seq x y z
N MET A 1 39.24 -7.01 -16.40
CA MET A 1 38.02 -6.18 -16.55
C MET A 1 37.49 -5.86 -15.16
N SER A 2 37.65 -4.62 -14.68
CA SER A 2 37.06 -4.18 -13.41
C SER A 2 35.56 -4.01 -13.60
N TRP A 3 34.78 -4.87 -12.94
CA TRP A 3 33.34 -4.69 -12.81
C TRP A 3 33.09 -3.59 -11.78
N VAL A 4 32.83 -2.38 -12.25
CA VAL A 4 32.37 -1.30 -11.37
C VAL A 4 30.92 -1.61 -11.05
N ALA A 5 30.64 -1.95 -9.79
CA ALA A 5 29.27 -2.01 -9.30
C ALA A 5 28.65 -0.62 -9.46
N GLY A 6 27.67 -0.51 -10.36
CA GLY A 6 26.89 0.72 -10.50
C GLY A 6 26.22 1.07 -9.16
N PRO A 7 25.96 2.36 -8.89
CA PRO A 7 25.36 2.77 -7.64
C PRO A 7 24.04 2.02 -7.44
N ALA A 8 23.86 1.44 -6.25
CA ALA A 8 22.58 0.89 -5.84
C ALA A 8 21.53 1.97 -6.06
N LEU A 9 20.56 1.70 -6.95
CA LEU A 9 19.44 2.59 -7.18
C LEU A 9 18.83 2.90 -5.82
N SER A 10 18.82 4.18 -5.44
CA SER A 10 18.06 4.62 -4.28
C SER A 10 16.62 4.12 -4.44
N PRO A 11 15.91 3.80 -3.34
CA PRO A 11 14.48 3.57 -3.41
C PRO A 11 13.88 4.72 -4.21
N ALA A 12 13.13 4.43 -5.27
CA ALA A 12 12.54 5.47 -6.13
C ALA A 12 11.92 6.52 -5.22
N GLU A 13 12.43 7.76 -5.30
CA GLU A 13 12.07 8.79 -4.32
C GLU A 13 10.56 8.96 -4.27
N GLU A 14 9.98 8.89 -3.06
CA GLU A 14 8.54 8.87 -2.93
C GLU A 14 7.91 10.15 -3.46
N VAL A 15 7.19 10.05 -4.59
CA VAL A 15 6.53 11.21 -5.18
C VAL A 15 5.25 11.54 -4.40
N GLN A 16 5.26 12.70 -3.73
CA GLN A 16 4.12 13.31 -3.03
C GLN A 16 3.38 12.33 -2.08
N PRO A 17 4.05 11.70 -1.09
CA PRO A 17 3.47 10.62 -0.29
C PRO A 17 2.30 11.05 0.59
N LEU A 18 2.21 12.33 0.93
CA LEU A 18 1.12 12.85 1.77
C LEU A 18 -0.05 13.39 0.95
N ARG A 19 0.01 13.42 -0.37
CA ARG A 19 -1.12 13.82 -1.22
C ARG A 19 -2.12 12.67 -1.32
N SER A 20 -3.40 12.95 -1.06
CA SER A 20 -4.44 11.94 -1.29
C SER A 20 -4.58 11.67 -2.79
N ARG A 21 -4.63 10.39 -3.15
CA ARG A 21 -4.86 9.93 -4.53
C ARG A 21 -6.34 9.71 -4.84
N VAL A 22 -7.21 9.78 -3.83
CA VAL A 22 -8.66 9.74 -3.99
C VAL A 22 -9.14 11.10 -4.56
N PRO A 23 -9.95 11.10 -5.64
CA PRO A 23 -10.59 12.30 -6.19
C PRO A 23 -11.30 13.11 -5.11
N VAL A 24 -11.31 14.44 -5.26
CA VAL A 24 -11.90 15.35 -4.24
C VAL A 24 -13.39 15.04 -4.02
N SER A 25 -14.12 14.76 -5.10
CA SER A 25 -15.55 14.39 -5.08
C SER A 25 -15.83 13.13 -4.26
N GLU A 26 -14.91 12.17 -4.24
CA GLU A 26 -15.13 10.86 -3.61
C GLU A 26 -14.51 10.74 -2.22
N ARG A 27 -13.62 11.66 -1.86
CA ARG A 27 -12.82 11.59 -0.64
C ARG A 27 -13.65 11.52 0.63
N ALA A 28 -14.75 12.27 0.69
CA ALA A 28 -15.63 12.27 1.85
C ALA A 28 -16.31 10.91 2.04
N TRP A 29 -16.72 10.26 0.95
CA TRP A 29 -17.31 8.92 0.99
C TRP A 29 -16.25 7.86 1.31
N ALA A 30 -15.11 7.88 0.61
CA ALA A 30 -14.02 6.94 0.84
C ALA A 30 -13.60 6.91 2.32
N ARG A 31 -13.51 8.07 2.98
CA ARG A 31 -13.14 8.15 4.41
C ARG A 31 -14.13 7.52 5.39
N LYS A 32 -15.37 7.29 4.97
CA LYS A 32 -16.41 6.65 5.79
C LYS A 32 -16.35 5.13 5.73
N LEU A 33 -15.66 4.56 4.73
CA LEU A 33 -15.53 3.12 4.62
C LEU A 33 -14.68 2.57 5.77
N VAL A 34 -15.18 1.52 6.39
CA VAL A 34 -14.56 0.82 7.51
C VAL A 34 -14.53 -0.68 7.23
N PRO A 35 -13.46 -1.40 7.63
CA PRO A 35 -13.44 -2.85 7.52
C PRO A 35 -14.48 -3.47 8.46
N PRO A 36 -15.01 -4.66 8.14
CA PRO A 36 -15.99 -5.37 8.99
C PRO A 36 -15.44 -5.76 10.37
N PHE A 37 -14.11 -5.75 10.54
CA PHE A 37 -13.40 -6.02 11.80
C PHE A 37 -12.92 -4.74 12.52
N GLY A 38 -13.51 -3.57 12.20
CA GLY A 38 -13.28 -2.31 12.92
C GLY A 38 -12.16 -1.44 12.33
N SER A 39 -10.89 -1.80 12.50
CA SER A 39 -9.77 -1.04 11.91
C SER A 39 -8.63 -1.95 11.44
N THR A 40 -8.05 -1.60 10.28
CA THR A 40 -6.85 -2.25 9.74
C THR A 40 -5.59 -2.01 10.59
N LYS A 41 -5.58 -0.97 11.44
CA LYS A 41 -4.43 -0.64 12.30
C LYS A 41 -4.32 -1.52 13.54
N THR A 42 -5.45 -2.05 14.00
CA THR A 42 -5.58 -2.85 15.22
C THR A 42 -6.13 -4.23 14.93
N ALA A 43 -5.99 -4.69 13.68
CA ALA A 43 -6.41 -6.02 13.27
C ALA A 43 -5.65 -7.10 14.05
N SER A 44 -6.29 -8.25 14.26
CA SER A 44 -5.63 -9.39 14.93
C SER A 44 -4.45 -9.91 14.11
N PRO A 45 -3.47 -10.58 14.74
CA PRO A 45 -2.37 -11.22 14.02
C PRO A 45 -2.84 -12.21 12.94
N GLU A 46 -3.96 -12.91 13.18
CA GLU A 46 -4.56 -13.81 12.21
C GLU A 46 -5.05 -13.09 10.95
N ILE A 47 -5.74 -11.94 11.10
CA ILE A 47 -6.18 -11.13 9.96
C ILE A 47 -4.98 -10.59 9.17
N VAL A 48 -3.93 -10.18 9.88
CA VAL A 48 -2.69 -9.70 9.25
C VAL A 48 -2.03 -10.82 8.44
N GLU A 49 -1.98 -12.05 8.97
CA GLU A 49 -1.42 -13.20 8.26
C GLU A 49 -2.25 -13.60 7.04
N GLN A 50 -3.58 -13.61 7.15
CA GLN A 50 -4.46 -13.79 5.99
C GLN A 50 -4.20 -12.73 4.92
N GLY A 51 -4.02 -11.48 5.34
CA GLY A 51 -3.64 -10.37 4.46
C GLY A 51 -2.30 -10.58 3.77
N ARG A 52 -1.29 -11.10 4.48
CA ARG A 52 0.03 -11.43 3.93
C ARG A 52 -0.06 -12.49 2.85
N VAL A 53 -0.77 -13.58 3.10
CA VAL A 53 -0.98 -14.67 2.14
C VAL A 53 -1.63 -14.14 0.86
N LEU A 54 -2.63 -13.26 0.99
CA LEU A 54 -3.28 -12.63 -0.15
C LEU A 54 -2.36 -11.66 -0.92
N TYR A 55 -1.60 -10.84 -0.19
CA TYR A 55 -0.66 -9.86 -0.74
C TYR A 55 0.46 -10.52 -1.56
N GLU A 56 1.01 -11.63 -1.06
CA GLU A 56 2.09 -12.37 -1.71
C GLU A 56 1.59 -13.37 -2.77
N GLY A 57 0.35 -13.85 -2.63
CA GLY A 57 -0.28 -14.81 -3.53
C GLY A 57 -1.14 -14.13 -4.59
N ARG A 58 -2.45 -14.43 -4.57
CA ARG A 58 -3.38 -14.05 -5.64
C ARG A 58 -3.49 -12.54 -5.86
N GLY A 59 -3.37 -11.72 -4.81
CA GLY A 59 -3.39 -10.26 -4.95
C GLY A 59 -2.18 -9.72 -5.72
N ALA A 60 -1.10 -10.50 -5.83
CA ALA A 60 0.13 -10.18 -6.54
C ALA A 60 0.74 -8.80 -6.19
N CYS A 61 0.38 -8.25 -5.02
CA CYS A 61 0.79 -6.93 -4.57
C CYS A 61 2.31 -6.86 -4.42
N VAL A 62 2.91 -7.97 -3.99
CA VAL A 62 4.36 -8.16 -3.83
C VAL A 62 5.15 -7.91 -5.12
N SER A 63 4.56 -8.14 -6.30
CA SER A 63 5.25 -7.95 -7.59
C SER A 63 5.56 -6.47 -7.86
N CYS A 64 4.72 -5.56 -7.34
CA CYS A 64 4.93 -4.12 -7.44
C CYS A 64 5.53 -3.55 -6.15
N HIS A 65 4.95 -3.89 -5.00
CA HIS A 65 5.29 -3.26 -3.73
C HIS A 65 6.44 -3.93 -2.96
N GLY A 66 6.84 -5.14 -3.36
CA GLY A 66 7.94 -5.89 -2.76
C GLY A 66 7.59 -6.58 -1.44
N LYS A 67 8.38 -7.58 -1.03
CA LYS A 67 8.16 -8.30 0.24
C LYS A 67 8.38 -7.43 1.48
N THR A 68 9.22 -6.39 1.34
CA THR A 68 9.57 -5.43 2.39
C THR A 68 8.64 -4.21 2.40
N GLY A 69 7.72 -4.10 1.43
CA GLY A 69 6.81 -2.97 1.28
C GLY A 69 7.47 -1.69 0.77
N LEU A 70 8.72 -1.73 0.29
CA LEU A 70 9.48 -0.54 -0.13
C LEU A 70 9.08 0.00 -1.52
N GLY A 71 8.19 -0.67 -2.25
CA GLY A 71 7.91 -0.33 -3.64
C GLY A 71 8.94 -0.88 -4.63
N ASP A 72 9.77 -1.83 -4.19
CA ASP A 72 10.92 -2.37 -4.89
C ASP A 72 10.64 -3.73 -5.55
N GLY A 73 9.36 -4.09 -5.75
CA GLY A 73 8.99 -5.31 -6.44
C GLY A 73 9.56 -5.37 -7.88
N PRO A 74 9.71 -6.56 -8.48
CA PRO A 74 10.26 -6.73 -9.82
C PRO A 74 9.61 -5.85 -10.90
N VAL A 75 8.31 -5.61 -10.77
CA VAL A 75 7.54 -4.69 -11.63
C VAL A 75 7.66 -3.25 -11.13
N GLY A 76 7.59 -3.04 -9.81
CA GLY A 76 7.60 -1.72 -9.17
C GLY A 76 8.81 -0.86 -9.54
N ARG A 77 9.99 -1.48 -9.65
CA ARG A 77 11.25 -0.81 -10.02
C ARG A 77 11.24 -0.14 -11.40
N ARG A 78 10.29 -0.51 -12.27
CA ARG A 78 10.16 0.04 -13.64
C ARG A 78 9.06 1.09 -13.77
N LEU A 79 8.30 1.38 -12.70
CA LEU A 79 7.17 2.30 -12.74
C LEU A 79 7.57 3.71 -12.33
N GLN A 80 7.02 4.71 -13.02
CA GLN A 80 7.18 6.14 -12.72
C GLN A 80 5.79 6.82 -12.75
N PRO A 81 5.30 7.36 -11.61
CA PRO A 81 5.90 7.29 -10.28
C PRO A 81 5.95 5.85 -9.75
N GLY A 82 6.94 5.56 -8.90
CA GLY A 82 7.08 4.26 -8.25
C GLY A 82 5.91 3.95 -7.29
N PRO A 83 5.73 2.67 -6.92
CA PRO A 83 4.73 2.28 -5.94
C PRO A 83 4.97 2.94 -4.57
N ARG A 84 3.92 2.98 -3.75
CA ARG A 84 4.02 3.54 -2.39
C ARG A 84 4.98 2.73 -1.52
N ASN A 85 5.81 3.41 -0.72
CA ASN A 85 6.58 2.78 0.34
C ASN A 85 5.71 2.64 1.60
N PHE A 86 5.31 1.41 1.92
CA PHE A 86 4.49 1.07 3.08
C PHE A 86 5.28 1.13 4.41
N THR A 87 6.61 1.23 4.37
CA THR A 87 7.37 1.50 5.60
C THR A 87 7.26 2.98 6.02
N ASN A 88 6.73 3.86 5.17
CA ASN A 88 6.54 5.27 5.49
C ASN A 88 5.34 5.46 6.45
N CYS A 89 5.65 5.54 7.74
CA CYS A 89 4.66 5.82 8.78
C CYS A 89 3.99 7.19 8.65
N LYS A 90 4.59 8.21 8.03
CA LYS A 90 3.93 9.51 7.79
C LYS A 90 2.76 9.35 6.80
N PHE A 91 2.96 8.55 5.75
CA PHE A 91 1.89 8.17 4.82
C PHE A 91 0.76 7.46 5.57
N HIS A 92 1.07 6.39 6.32
CA HIS A 92 0.05 5.63 7.03
C HIS A 92 -0.70 6.45 8.08
N LYS A 93 -0.03 7.32 8.84
CA LYS A 93 -0.69 8.21 9.81
C LYS A 93 -1.64 9.20 9.14
N LYS A 94 -1.31 9.67 7.94
CA LYS A 94 -2.13 10.63 7.19
C LYS A 94 -3.35 9.99 6.53
N ARG A 95 -3.28 8.72 6.13
CA ARG A 95 -4.33 8.02 5.37
C ARG A 95 -5.33 7.30 6.27
N LYS A 96 -6.62 7.42 5.96
CA LYS A 96 -7.70 6.62 6.56
C LYS A 96 -7.86 5.29 5.82
N ASP A 97 -8.40 4.27 6.50
CA ASP A 97 -8.51 2.91 5.97
C ASP A 97 -9.33 2.89 4.68
N GLY A 98 -10.47 3.57 4.68
CA GLY A 98 -11.30 3.71 3.49
C GLY A 98 -10.69 4.49 2.32
N GLU A 99 -9.74 5.40 2.56
CA GLU A 99 -8.98 6.02 1.46
C GLU A 99 -8.05 5.01 0.79
N LEU A 100 -7.45 4.09 1.54
CA LEU A 100 -6.59 3.04 0.99
C LEU A 100 -7.40 1.97 0.28
N PHE A 101 -8.54 1.58 0.86
CA PHE A 101 -9.48 0.65 0.23
C PHE A 101 -9.99 1.17 -1.11
N TRP A 102 -10.31 2.47 -1.17
CA TRP A 102 -10.72 3.09 -2.43
C TRP A 102 -9.64 2.94 -3.52
N ILE A 103 -8.35 3.04 -3.16
CA ILE A 103 -7.24 2.88 -4.10
C ILE A 103 -7.10 1.43 -4.56
N ILE A 104 -7.28 0.45 -3.69
CA ILE A 104 -7.29 -0.96 -4.10
C ILE A 104 -8.47 -1.23 -5.04
N LYS A 105 -9.64 -0.65 -4.74
CA LYS A 105 -10.86 -0.85 -5.54
C LYS A 105 -10.78 -0.20 -6.91
N ASN A 106 -10.29 1.03 -7.00
CA ASN A 106 -10.39 1.85 -8.21
C ASN A 106 -9.03 2.12 -8.89
N GLY A 107 -7.94 1.60 -8.32
CA GLY A 107 -6.58 1.99 -8.71
C GLY A 107 -6.18 3.36 -8.17
N SER A 108 -4.98 3.81 -8.53
CA SER A 108 -4.50 5.16 -8.24
C SER A 108 -4.27 5.93 -9.54
N PRO A 109 -5.13 6.92 -9.87
CA PRO A 109 -4.99 7.71 -11.10
C PRO A 109 -3.59 8.32 -11.27
N GLY A 110 -3.07 8.24 -12.50
CA GLY A 110 -1.74 8.74 -12.86
C GLY A 110 -0.57 7.90 -12.30
N THR A 111 -0.81 6.62 -12.00
CA THR A 111 0.21 5.66 -11.54
C THR A 111 -0.03 4.29 -12.17
N GLY A 112 0.90 3.34 -11.97
CA GLY A 112 0.72 1.94 -12.40
C GLY A 112 -0.21 1.09 -11.52
N MET A 113 -0.82 1.66 -10.47
CA MET A 113 -1.74 0.91 -9.59
C MET A 113 -3.12 0.79 -10.27
N VAL A 114 -3.42 -0.42 -10.74
CA VAL A 114 -4.70 -0.77 -11.38
C VAL A 114 -5.79 -1.10 -10.36
N PRO A 115 -7.08 -1.06 -10.76
CA PRO A 115 -8.17 -1.60 -9.95
C PRO A 115 -7.98 -3.10 -9.67
N MET A 116 -8.10 -3.50 -8.40
CA MET A 116 -7.96 -4.90 -7.98
C MET A 116 -9.30 -5.58 -7.69
N ILE A 117 -10.34 -4.81 -7.38
CA ILE A 117 -11.70 -5.30 -7.10
C ILE A 117 -12.61 -4.92 -8.28
N PRO A 118 -13.51 -5.82 -8.74
CA PRO A 118 -13.67 -7.23 -8.36
C PRO A 118 -12.78 -8.17 -9.17
N VAL A 119 -11.79 -7.63 -9.89
CA VAL A 119 -11.02 -8.34 -10.92
C VAL A 119 -10.16 -9.47 -10.36
N THR A 120 -9.36 -9.16 -9.34
CA THR A 120 -8.36 -10.09 -8.79
C THR A 120 -8.69 -10.53 -7.37
N ILE A 121 -9.32 -9.67 -6.57
CA ILE A 121 -9.67 -9.90 -5.16
C ILE A 121 -11.05 -9.33 -4.81
N THR A 122 -11.63 -9.81 -3.72
CA THR A 122 -12.89 -9.31 -3.15
C THR A 122 -12.66 -8.13 -2.19
N GLU A 123 -13.74 -7.46 -1.80
CA GLU A 123 -13.67 -6.37 -0.81
C GLU A 123 -13.19 -6.86 0.56
N GLU A 124 -13.65 -8.02 1.03
CA GLU A 124 -13.22 -8.59 2.31
C GLU A 124 -11.70 -8.86 2.32
N GLU A 125 -11.19 -9.41 1.23
CA GLU A 125 -9.78 -9.72 1.05
C GLU A 125 -8.92 -8.45 0.96
N ALA A 126 -9.41 -7.41 0.30
CA ALA A 126 -8.74 -6.12 0.27
C ALA A 126 -8.59 -5.52 1.68
N TRP A 127 -9.59 -5.65 2.56
CA TRP A 127 -9.46 -5.20 3.94
C TRP A 127 -8.36 -5.96 4.70
N LYS A 128 -8.25 -7.27 4.50
CA LYS A 128 -7.19 -8.10 5.09
C LYS A 128 -5.82 -7.70 4.55
N ILE A 129 -5.69 -7.50 3.24
CA ILE A 129 -4.47 -6.99 2.60
C ILE A 129 -4.06 -5.64 3.20
N LEU A 130 -5.01 -4.73 3.43
CA LEU A 130 -4.72 -3.44 4.06
C LEU A 130 -4.24 -3.59 5.50
N ALA A 131 -4.77 -4.55 6.27
CA ALA A 131 -4.25 -4.84 7.60
C ALA A 131 -2.76 -5.27 7.54
N TYR A 132 -2.40 -6.10 6.54
CA TYR A 132 -1.00 -6.43 6.29
C TYR A 132 -0.18 -5.22 5.83
N GLU A 133 -0.69 -4.40 4.91
CA GLU A 133 -0.05 -3.16 4.45
C GLU A 133 0.30 -2.24 5.63
N ARG A 134 -0.61 -2.08 6.60
CA ARG A 134 -0.41 -1.28 7.80
C ARG A 134 0.71 -1.79 8.71
N SER A 135 0.98 -3.10 8.68
CA SER A 135 2.00 -3.73 9.52
C SER A 135 3.43 -3.35 9.15
N PHE A 136 3.67 -2.84 7.93
CA PHE A 136 4.97 -2.32 7.51
C PHE A 136 5.39 -1.06 8.26
N CYS A 137 4.44 -0.28 8.79
CA CYS A 137 4.74 0.84 9.68
C CYS A 137 5.01 0.35 11.11
N LYS A 138 6.27 0.43 11.54
CA LYS A 138 6.69 0.06 12.91
C LYS A 138 6.56 1.19 13.94
N ASP A 139 6.47 2.44 13.47
CA ASP A 139 6.53 3.65 14.31
C ASP A 139 5.17 4.31 14.55
N TRP A 140 4.11 3.55 14.84
CA TRP A 140 2.77 4.11 15.09
C TRP A 140 2.72 5.16 16.21
N ASN A 141 3.52 4.95 17.26
CA ASN A 141 3.46 5.74 18.50
C ASN A 141 4.47 6.90 18.58
N ARG A 142 5.37 7.04 17.61
CA ARG A 142 6.26 8.21 17.55
C ARG A 142 5.49 9.41 17.01
N ARG A 143 5.22 10.40 17.86
CA ARG A 143 4.75 11.72 17.41
C ARG A 143 5.75 12.25 16.38
N ALA A 144 5.24 12.76 15.25
CA ALA A 144 6.09 13.42 14.26
C ALA A 144 6.86 14.52 14.99
N ARG A 145 8.17 14.36 15.11
CA ARG A 145 9.06 15.44 15.54
C ARG A 145 9.17 16.46 14.41
#